data_AF-A0A5E4TT02-F1
#
_entry.id   AF-A0A5E4TT02-F1
#
_cell.length_a   1.000
_cell.length_b   1.000
_cell.length_c   1.000
_cell.angle_alpha   90.00
_cell.angle_beta   90.00
_cell.angle_gamma   90.00
#
_symmetry.space_group_name_H-M   'P 1'
#
loop_
_entity.id
_entity.type
_entity.pdbx_description
1 polymer ?
#
loop_
_entity_poly.entity_id
_entity_poly.type
_entity_poly.pdbx_seq_one_letter_code
_entity_poly.pdbx_strand_id
1 'polypeptide(L)'
;MKTVIRASARAAFVCLAAATLGACANYGTKMNTSTDSLRSGALDAALAAHEAQYEGVKPADRDLLYYFEHGELMRAKPGKLSESTEAWLEADTRVRAWEDDARGKLRKSAGDLGAVLLNETLSRYDGQDYEKVMLSTRLAENHLVAGKWDNARIEVRKMYERETLIAELRDKEVEALKAGAKDKGVAAAGMETIKGYPVEIFSDPQVTNLRNSYQSAASHYLAGFVFEALGEPSLAAAGYRQSIELRPDVPMLKGGLERVATRKRVPSGMTEVLFIVETGWMPARESLKVTLPVPIGTGIKLLTASYPVIRPAKDAFAPTSIDAGGTAVPTFVVTNLDAMARRALKDDMPGQIARSMVRMAVSGVAQEVIERQGGTFGSLMSLAVGLTSAATETADTRQWRTLPAYISLGRATLPSGKRTVTVNTPTGPNRAEVDLNGPYAVVVIRPMGAVTETLVSQPTDDMIRYASQPQKPEPAQPGKKGRAPVKKPAAKQVAAQ
;
A
#
# COMPACT_ATOMS: atom_id res chain seq x y z
N MET A 1 -1.95 -35.55 -35.51
CA MET A 1 -1.70 -34.08 -35.40
C MET A 1 -2.48 -33.39 -34.28
N LYS A 2 -3.81 -33.57 -34.13
CA LYS A 2 -4.60 -32.90 -33.07
C LYS A 2 -4.17 -33.22 -31.62
N THR A 3 -3.61 -34.39 -31.37
CA THR A 3 -3.14 -34.84 -30.04
C THR A 3 -1.80 -34.21 -29.64
N VAL A 4 -0.91 -33.97 -30.60
CA VAL A 4 0.42 -33.36 -30.38
C VAL A 4 0.30 -31.86 -30.12
N ILE A 5 -0.66 -31.19 -30.78
CA ILE A 5 -0.97 -29.76 -30.59
C ILE A 5 -1.60 -29.49 -29.21
N ARG A 6 -2.41 -30.42 -28.68
CA ARG A 6 -2.97 -30.31 -27.31
C ARG A 6 -1.93 -30.56 -26.22
N ALA A 7 -0.96 -31.44 -26.45
CA ALA A 7 0.13 -31.71 -25.53
C ALA A 7 1.12 -30.53 -25.44
N SER A 8 1.44 -29.90 -26.58
CA SER A 8 2.30 -28.72 -26.65
C SER A 8 1.63 -27.46 -26.08
N ALA A 9 0.32 -27.27 -26.27
CA ALA A 9 -0.44 -26.19 -25.62
C ALA A 9 -0.52 -26.36 -24.09
N ARG A 10 -0.68 -27.60 -23.59
CA ARG A 10 -0.63 -27.89 -22.14
C ARG A 10 0.76 -27.70 -21.55
N ALA A 11 1.81 -28.11 -22.25
CA ALA A 11 3.20 -27.89 -21.83
C ALA A 11 3.56 -26.39 -21.79
N ALA A 12 3.11 -25.61 -22.77
CA ALA A 12 3.31 -24.15 -22.79
C ALA A 12 2.58 -23.44 -21.64
N PHE A 13 1.35 -23.87 -21.30
CA PHE A 13 0.60 -23.32 -20.18
C PHE A 13 1.21 -23.67 -18.81
N VAL A 14 1.75 -24.89 -18.68
CA VAL A 14 2.47 -25.33 -17.46
C VAL A 14 3.80 -24.59 -17.30
N CYS A 15 4.55 -24.35 -18.39
CA CYS A 15 5.79 -23.56 -18.33
C CYS A 15 5.54 -22.07 -18.02
N LEU A 16 4.45 -21.47 -18.53
CA LEU A 16 4.11 -20.07 -18.23
C LEU A 16 3.61 -19.89 -16.79
N ALA A 17 2.88 -20.87 -16.26
CA ALA A 17 2.50 -20.92 -14.83
C ALA A 17 3.72 -21.16 -13.92
N ALA A 18 4.67 -22.01 -14.33
CA ALA A 18 5.91 -22.24 -13.57
C ALA A 18 6.84 -21.02 -13.54
N ALA A 19 6.92 -20.26 -14.64
CA ALA A 19 7.72 -19.04 -14.70
C ALA A 19 7.18 -17.90 -13.80
N THR A 20 5.87 -17.82 -13.63
CA THR A 20 5.22 -16.83 -12.74
C THR A 20 5.28 -17.23 -11.26
N LEU A 21 5.27 -18.53 -10.96
CA LEU A 21 5.45 -19.05 -9.58
C LEU A 21 6.90 -18.92 -9.08
N GLY A 22 7.90 -19.08 -9.95
CA GLY A 22 9.32 -18.89 -9.60
C GLY A 22 9.69 -17.44 -9.23
N ALA A 23 8.91 -16.46 -9.69
CA ALA A 23 9.09 -15.06 -9.32
C ALA A 23 8.71 -14.78 -7.85
N CYS A 24 7.69 -15.46 -7.31
CA CYS A 24 7.22 -15.29 -5.93
C CYS A 24 8.16 -15.94 -4.90
N ALA A 25 8.78 -17.08 -5.24
CA ALA A 25 9.70 -17.80 -4.36
C ALA A 25 11.03 -17.05 -4.14
N ASN A 26 11.41 -16.16 -5.06
CA ASN A 26 12.72 -15.50 -5.05
C ASN A 26 12.65 -13.98 -4.83
N TYR A 27 11.45 -13.38 -4.73
CA TYR A 27 11.30 -11.93 -4.56
C TYR A 27 11.94 -11.43 -3.25
N GLY A 28 11.62 -12.06 -2.11
CA GLY A 28 12.20 -11.68 -0.82
C GLY A 28 13.73 -11.68 -0.81
N THR A 29 14.35 -12.74 -1.37
CA THR A 29 15.81 -12.88 -1.48
C THR A 29 16.41 -11.86 -2.46
N LYS A 30 15.78 -11.63 -3.61
CA LYS A 30 16.22 -10.62 -4.59
C LYS A 30 16.13 -9.20 -4.04
N MET A 31 15.09 -8.90 -3.28
CA MET A 31 14.88 -7.57 -2.73
C MET A 31 15.85 -7.25 -1.59
N ASN A 32 16.36 -8.24 -0.86
CA ASN A 32 17.34 -8.02 0.21
C ASN A 32 18.57 -7.24 -0.30
N THR A 33 19.12 -7.58 -1.46
CA THR A 33 20.29 -6.89 -2.02
C THR A 33 20.03 -5.40 -2.26
N SER A 34 18.87 -5.05 -2.83
CA SER A 34 18.50 -3.64 -3.08
C SER A 34 18.24 -2.90 -1.76
N THR A 35 17.49 -3.51 -0.83
CA THR A 35 17.17 -2.88 0.47
C THR A 35 18.39 -2.73 1.37
N ASP A 36 19.33 -3.68 1.36
CA ASP A 36 20.56 -3.63 2.15
C ASP A 36 21.51 -2.56 1.60
N SER A 37 21.58 -2.44 0.27
CA SER A 37 22.32 -1.34 -0.40
C SER A 37 21.70 0.01 -0.06
N LEU A 38 20.37 0.13 -0.10
CA LEU A 38 19.68 1.37 0.29
C LEU A 38 19.92 1.70 1.77
N ARG A 39 19.84 0.70 2.66
CA ARG A 39 20.08 0.85 4.10
C ARG A 39 21.48 1.36 4.42
N SER A 40 22.48 0.92 3.67
CA SER A 40 23.87 1.37 3.81
C SER A 40 24.16 2.70 3.11
N GLY A 41 23.20 3.28 2.39
CA GLY A 41 23.36 4.52 1.64
C GLY A 41 23.99 4.35 0.26
N ALA A 42 24.21 3.12 -0.21
CA ALA A 42 24.73 2.80 -1.53
C ALA A 42 23.64 2.90 -2.60
N LEU A 43 23.16 4.12 -2.87
CA LEU A 43 21.99 4.38 -3.71
C LEU A 43 22.12 3.85 -5.15
N ASP A 44 23.30 3.97 -5.76
CA ASP A 44 23.55 3.44 -7.11
C ASP A 44 23.49 1.92 -7.15
N ALA A 45 24.08 1.25 -6.16
CA ALA A 45 24.02 -0.20 -6.03
C ALA A 45 22.58 -0.69 -5.75
N ALA A 46 21.83 0.05 -4.93
CA ALA A 46 20.42 -0.24 -4.64
C ALA A 46 19.56 -0.17 -5.90
N LEU A 47 19.73 0.88 -6.72
CA LEU A 47 19.02 1.06 -7.99
C LEU A 47 19.42 0.00 -9.03
N ALA A 48 20.71 -0.29 -9.18
CA ALA A 48 21.18 -1.33 -10.09
C ALA A 48 20.63 -2.71 -9.71
N ALA A 49 20.65 -3.05 -8.41
CA ALA A 49 20.08 -4.31 -7.89
C ALA A 49 18.56 -4.37 -8.07
N HIS A 50 17.86 -3.24 -8.05
CA HIS A 50 16.43 -3.17 -8.36
C HIS A 50 16.16 -3.41 -9.85
N GLU A 51 16.83 -2.67 -10.74
CA GLU A 51 16.65 -2.81 -12.20
C GLU A 51 16.99 -4.20 -12.72
N ALA A 52 18.05 -4.83 -12.18
CA ALA A 52 18.46 -6.18 -12.55
C ALA A 52 17.36 -7.24 -12.31
N GLN A 53 16.41 -7.00 -11.39
CA GLN A 53 15.29 -7.91 -11.16
C GLN A 53 14.28 -7.91 -12.30
N TYR A 54 14.27 -6.84 -13.11
CA TYR A 54 13.35 -6.61 -14.22
C TYR A 54 14.10 -6.57 -15.57
N GLU A 55 15.33 -7.09 -15.61
CA GLU A 55 16.08 -7.22 -16.85
C GLU A 55 15.30 -8.11 -17.85
N GLY A 56 15.15 -7.61 -19.09
CA GLY A 56 14.33 -8.27 -20.12
C GLY A 56 12.81 -8.08 -19.97
N VAL A 57 12.33 -7.46 -18.89
CA VAL A 57 10.91 -7.08 -18.73
C VAL A 57 10.69 -5.71 -19.36
N LYS A 58 9.79 -5.63 -20.35
CA LYS A 58 9.47 -4.36 -21.00
C LYS A 58 8.81 -3.42 -20.00
N PRO A 59 8.99 -2.08 -20.11
CA PRO A 59 8.37 -1.13 -19.20
C PRO A 59 6.85 -1.30 -19.03
N ALA A 60 6.13 -1.59 -20.13
CA ALA A 60 4.68 -1.83 -20.09
C ALA A 60 4.28 -3.07 -19.28
N ASP A 61 5.17 -4.05 -19.14
CA ASP A 61 4.94 -5.31 -18.44
C ASP A 61 5.44 -5.27 -16.98
N ARG A 62 6.05 -4.16 -16.54
CA ARG A 62 6.48 -3.97 -15.15
C ARG A 62 5.28 -3.81 -14.24
N ASP A 63 5.29 -4.53 -13.12
CA ASP A 63 4.18 -4.56 -12.17
C ASP A 63 4.15 -3.30 -11.28
N LEU A 64 3.13 -3.19 -10.42
CA LEU A 64 2.99 -2.04 -9.51
C LEU A 64 4.20 -1.91 -8.55
N LEU A 65 4.74 -3.04 -8.12
CA LEU A 65 5.81 -3.09 -7.13
C LEU A 65 7.12 -2.53 -7.68
N TYR A 66 7.42 -2.77 -8.96
CA TYR A 66 8.51 -2.09 -9.65
C TYR A 66 8.45 -0.57 -9.41
N TYR A 67 7.34 0.06 -9.73
CA TYR A 67 7.20 1.51 -9.68
C TYR A 67 7.19 2.07 -8.26
N PHE A 68 6.65 1.32 -7.29
CA PHE A 68 6.74 1.65 -5.88
C PHE A 68 8.20 1.76 -5.42
N GLU A 69 8.98 0.69 -5.64
CA GLU A 69 10.38 0.63 -5.21
C GLU A 69 11.26 1.62 -6.01
N HIS A 70 11.07 1.67 -7.33
CA HIS A 70 11.83 2.56 -8.20
C HIS A 70 11.62 4.04 -7.84
N GLY A 71 10.39 4.44 -7.50
CA GLY A 71 10.10 5.82 -7.11
C GLY A 71 10.79 6.24 -5.82
N GLU A 72 10.88 5.36 -4.80
CA GLU A 72 11.66 5.63 -3.57
C GLU A 72 13.16 5.74 -3.88
N LEU A 73 13.69 4.82 -4.69
CA LEU A 73 15.11 4.80 -5.05
C LEU A 73 15.50 6.05 -5.84
N MET A 74 14.64 6.51 -6.75
CA MET A 74 14.84 7.78 -7.44
C MET A 74 14.71 8.97 -6.48
N ARG A 75 13.74 8.97 -5.56
CA ARG A 75 13.55 10.09 -4.62
C ARG A 75 14.78 10.29 -3.73
N ALA A 76 15.35 9.19 -3.25
CA ALA A 76 16.55 9.17 -2.42
C ALA A 76 17.79 9.77 -3.12
N LYS A 77 17.82 9.80 -4.47
CA LYS A 77 18.95 10.30 -5.23
C LYS A 77 18.89 11.81 -5.44
N PRO A 78 20.00 12.54 -5.23
CA PRO A 78 20.04 13.99 -5.50
C PRO A 78 19.63 14.32 -6.94
N GLY A 79 18.69 15.26 -7.09
CA GLY A 79 18.25 15.77 -8.39
C GLY A 79 17.31 14.84 -9.18
N LYS A 80 16.82 13.74 -8.59
CA LYS A 80 15.99 12.72 -9.26
C LYS A 80 14.51 12.73 -8.87
N LEU A 81 14.03 13.88 -8.38
CA LEU A 81 12.63 14.06 -7.95
C LEU A 81 11.63 13.92 -9.10
N SER A 82 11.97 14.36 -10.32
CA SER A 82 11.08 14.22 -11.48
C SER A 82 10.87 12.76 -11.82
N GLU A 83 11.97 11.99 -11.91
CA GLU A 83 11.94 10.57 -12.20
C GLU A 83 11.21 9.77 -11.11
N SER A 84 11.36 10.16 -9.84
CA SER A 84 10.56 9.62 -8.73
C SER A 84 9.07 9.87 -8.93
N THR A 85 8.70 11.10 -9.29
CA THR A 85 7.31 11.50 -9.53
C THR A 85 6.72 10.74 -10.72
N GLU A 86 7.44 10.63 -11.83
CA GLU A 86 7.02 9.89 -13.02
C GLU A 86 6.78 8.41 -12.71
N ALA A 87 7.70 7.77 -11.97
CA ALA A 87 7.54 6.39 -11.55
C ALA A 87 6.29 6.19 -10.68
N TRP A 88 6.04 7.07 -9.71
CA TRP A 88 4.84 6.98 -8.88
C TRP A 88 3.54 7.36 -9.59
N LEU A 89 3.57 8.16 -10.66
CA LEU A 89 2.41 8.37 -11.52
C LEU A 89 2.07 7.12 -12.37
N GLU A 90 3.08 6.36 -12.78
CA GLU A 90 2.90 5.03 -13.39
C GLU A 90 2.32 4.01 -12.39
N ALA A 91 2.73 4.08 -11.12
CA ALA A 91 2.08 3.34 -10.04
C ALA A 91 0.62 3.80 -9.84
N ASP A 92 0.35 5.12 -9.86
CA ASP A 92 -1.00 5.71 -9.72
C ASP A 92 -1.95 5.17 -10.77
N THR A 93 -1.48 5.01 -12.01
CA THR A 93 -2.25 4.43 -13.11
C THR A 93 -2.67 2.98 -12.82
N ARG A 94 -1.78 2.17 -12.24
CA ARG A 94 -2.07 0.79 -11.84
C ARG A 94 -3.01 0.72 -10.63
N VAL A 95 -2.86 1.64 -9.67
CA VAL A 95 -3.79 1.76 -8.53
C VAL A 95 -5.18 2.18 -9.01
N ARG A 96 -5.31 3.09 -9.98
CA ARG A 96 -6.61 3.45 -10.58
C ARG A 96 -7.29 2.28 -11.28
N ALA A 97 -6.52 1.44 -11.99
CA ALA A 97 -7.08 0.22 -12.55
C ALA A 97 -7.61 -0.73 -11.46
N TRP A 98 -6.94 -0.81 -10.30
CA TRP A 98 -7.48 -1.51 -9.14
C TRP A 98 -8.73 -0.81 -8.56
N GLU A 99 -8.77 0.53 -8.53
CA GLU A 99 -9.95 1.28 -8.07
C GLU A 99 -11.19 0.98 -8.93
N ASP A 100 -11.02 0.88 -10.25
CA ASP A 100 -12.09 0.49 -11.18
C ASP A 100 -12.58 -0.96 -10.92
N ASP A 101 -11.64 -1.88 -10.74
CA ASP A 101 -11.94 -3.27 -10.39
C ASP A 101 -12.67 -3.37 -9.04
N ALA A 102 -12.23 -2.62 -8.03
CA ALA A 102 -12.84 -2.53 -6.70
C ALA A 102 -14.27 -2.00 -6.77
N ARG A 103 -14.52 -0.93 -7.55
CA ARG A 103 -15.88 -0.42 -7.78
C ARG A 103 -16.75 -1.44 -8.50
N GLY A 104 -16.18 -2.24 -9.41
CA GLY A 104 -16.84 -3.39 -10.02
C GLY A 104 -17.24 -4.45 -8.98
N LYS A 105 -16.32 -4.83 -8.08
CA LYS A 105 -16.55 -5.77 -6.97
C LYS A 105 -17.66 -5.25 -6.03
N LEU A 106 -17.69 -3.95 -5.75
CA LEU A 106 -18.73 -3.28 -4.95
C LEU A 106 -20.14 -3.34 -5.56
N ARG A 107 -20.29 -3.65 -6.85
CA ARG A 107 -21.61 -3.83 -7.50
C ARG A 107 -22.12 -5.27 -7.51
N LYS A 108 -21.26 -6.27 -7.24
CA LYS A 108 -21.63 -7.70 -7.27
C LYS A 108 -22.52 -8.10 -6.09
N SER A 109 -23.27 -9.19 -6.19
CA SER A 109 -23.91 -9.79 -5.01
C SER A 109 -22.86 -10.36 -4.06
N ALA A 110 -23.21 -10.62 -2.79
CA ALA A 110 -22.28 -11.22 -1.82
C ALA A 110 -21.82 -12.62 -2.26
N GLY A 111 -22.72 -13.44 -2.80
CA GLY A 111 -22.40 -14.78 -3.32
C GLY A 111 -21.46 -14.72 -4.54
N ASP A 112 -21.76 -13.86 -5.51
CA ASP A 112 -20.90 -13.70 -6.70
C ASP A 112 -19.51 -13.19 -6.33
N LEU A 113 -19.44 -12.20 -5.42
CA LEU A 113 -18.16 -11.69 -4.94
C LEU A 113 -17.41 -12.76 -4.16
N GLY A 114 -18.08 -13.53 -3.30
CA GLY A 114 -17.49 -14.65 -2.57
C GLY A 114 -16.89 -15.70 -3.51
N ALA A 115 -17.61 -16.06 -4.57
CA ALA A 115 -17.12 -16.99 -5.59
C ALA A 115 -15.87 -16.45 -6.31
N VAL A 116 -15.85 -15.16 -6.65
CA VAL A 116 -14.67 -14.49 -7.24
C VAL A 116 -13.49 -14.54 -6.28
N LEU A 117 -13.67 -14.09 -5.03
CA LEU A 117 -12.60 -14.02 -4.03
C LEU A 117 -12.01 -15.40 -3.68
N LEU A 118 -12.83 -16.46 -3.72
CA LEU A 118 -12.38 -17.83 -3.46
C LEU A 118 -11.70 -18.50 -4.64
N ASN A 119 -11.92 -18.01 -5.87
CA ASN A 119 -11.30 -18.50 -7.10
C ASN A 119 -10.09 -17.65 -7.54
N GLU A 120 -9.87 -16.51 -6.89
CA GLU A 120 -8.78 -15.60 -7.22
C GLU A 120 -7.42 -16.30 -7.05
N THR A 121 -6.65 -16.27 -8.13
CA THR A 121 -5.27 -16.80 -8.18
C THR A 121 -4.32 -15.63 -8.10
N LEU A 122 -3.19 -15.81 -7.40
CA LEU A 122 -2.13 -14.80 -7.29
C LEU A 122 -1.46 -14.59 -8.64
N SER A 123 -1.97 -13.66 -9.46
CA SER A 123 -1.36 -13.30 -10.75
C SER A 123 -0.87 -11.86 -10.77
N ARG A 124 -1.73 -10.89 -10.45
CA ARG A 124 -1.41 -9.46 -10.38
C ARG A 124 -1.08 -9.02 -8.95
N TYR A 125 -0.09 -8.13 -8.80
CA TYR A 125 0.13 -7.42 -7.53
C TYR A 125 -0.65 -6.10 -7.55
N ASP A 126 -1.67 -6.00 -6.70
CA ASP A 126 -2.50 -4.79 -6.59
C ASP A 126 -2.04 -3.84 -5.47
N GLY A 127 -0.99 -4.19 -4.73
CA GLY A 127 -0.52 -3.43 -3.57
C GLY A 127 -1.30 -3.72 -2.31
N GLN A 128 -0.69 -3.50 -1.15
CA GLN A 128 -1.40 -3.51 0.14
C GLN A 128 -2.19 -2.21 0.34
N ASP A 129 -3.14 -2.18 1.26
CA ASP A 129 -4.02 -1.01 1.40
C ASP A 129 -3.27 0.23 1.91
N TYR A 130 -2.36 0.09 2.88
CA TYR A 130 -1.47 1.19 3.27
C TYR A 130 -0.58 1.65 2.12
N GLU A 131 -0.15 0.77 1.22
CA GLU A 131 0.75 1.13 0.11
C GLU A 131 0.03 2.03 -0.90
N LYS A 132 -1.24 1.72 -1.22
CA LYS A 132 -2.07 2.54 -2.12
C LYS A 132 -2.29 3.95 -1.55
N VAL A 133 -2.53 4.05 -0.24
CA VAL A 133 -2.70 5.33 0.45
C VAL A 133 -1.36 6.07 0.58
N MET A 134 -0.28 5.35 0.86
CA MET A 134 1.06 5.92 0.96
C MET A 134 1.54 6.47 -0.38
N LEU A 135 1.18 5.85 -1.51
CA LEU A 135 1.46 6.38 -2.84
C LEU A 135 0.93 7.82 -3.00
N SER A 136 -0.29 8.10 -2.55
CA SER A 136 -0.85 9.46 -2.58
C SER A 136 -0.07 10.42 -1.68
N THR A 137 0.38 9.94 -0.51
CA THR A 137 1.22 10.73 0.40
C THR A 137 2.56 11.07 -0.26
N ARG A 138 3.20 10.09 -0.89
CA ARG A 138 4.46 10.24 -1.62
C ARG A 138 4.37 11.19 -2.81
N LEU A 139 3.33 11.08 -3.62
CA LEU A 139 3.07 12.03 -4.71
C LEU A 139 2.79 13.44 -4.17
N ALA A 140 2.06 13.56 -3.06
CA ALA A 140 1.86 14.85 -2.40
C ALA A 140 3.19 15.46 -1.96
N GLU A 141 4.04 14.70 -1.26
CA GLU A 141 5.39 15.13 -0.85
C GLU A 141 6.23 15.57 -2.05
N ASN A 142 6.29 14.79 -3.13
CA ASN A 142 7.05 15.17 -4.32
C ASN A 142 6.51 16.46 -4.96
N HIS A 143 5.18 16.60 -5.05
CA HIS A 143 4.56 17.83 -5.54
C HIS A 143 4.85 19.03 -4.66
N LEU A 144 4.80 18.86 -3.34
CA LEU A 144 5.21 19.89 -2.39
C LEU A 144 6.65 20.33 -2.65
N VAL A 145 7.59 19.40 -2.74
CA VAL A 145 9.02 19.69 -2.97
C VAL A 145 9.24 20.37 -4.32
N ALA A 146 8.45 20.02 -5.34
CA ALA A 146 8.45 20.68 -6.64
C ALA A 146 7.76 22.06 -6.64
N GLY A 147 7.29 22.57 -5.49
CA GLY A 147 6.55 23.83 -5.38
C GLY A 147 5.11 23.76 -5.91
N LYS A 148 4.59 22.58 -6.24
CA LYS A 148 3.27 22.35 -6.85
C LYS A 148 2.22 21.99 -5.78
N TRP A 149 1.94 22.89 -4.84
CA TRP A 149 1.03 22.62 -3.72
C TRP A 149 -0.41 22.33 -4.15
N ASP A 150 -0.89 22.91 -5.26
CA ASP A 150 -2.20 22.58 -5.83
C ASP A 150 -2.27 21.10 -6.28
N ASN A 151 -1.18 20.57 -6.83
CA ASN A 151 -1.10 19.16 -7.18
C ASN A 151 -1.03 18.29 -5.92
N ALA A 152 -0.30 18.73 -4.88
CA ALA A 152 -0.29 18.03 -3.60
C ALA A 152 -1.71 17.95 -2.98
N ARG A 153 -2.50 19.01 -3.09
CA ARG A 153 -3.92 19.04 -2.71
C ARG A 153 -4.76 18.01 -3.48
N ILE A 154 -4.50 17.82 -4.76
CA ILE A 154 -5.17 16.77 -5.56
C ILE A 154 -4.81 15.38 -5.03
N GLU A 155 -3.54 15.13 -4.72
CA GLU A 155 -3.10 13.83 -4.19
C GLU A 155 -3.66 13.56 -2.78
N VAL A 156 -3.77 14.59 -1.93
CA VAL A 156 -4.48 14.51 -0.66
C VAL A 156 -5.95 14.14 -0.86
N ARG A 157 -6.62 14.66 -1.89
CA ARG A 157 -8.00 14.25 -2.19
C ARG A 157 -8.07 12.78 -2.61
N LYS A 158 -7.17 12.33 -3.49
CA LYS A 158 -7.09 10.91 -3.91
C LYS A 158 -6.85 9.99 -2.71
N MET A 159 -6.02 10.42 -1.75
CA MET A 159 -5.79 9.68 -0.50
C MET A 159 -7.12 9.39 0.22
N TYR A 160 -7.96 10.40 0.47
CA TYR A 160 -9.27 10.23 1.11
C TYR A 160 -10.23 9.35 0.28
N GLU A 161 -10.24 9.52 -1.05
CA GLU A 161 -11.06 8.71 -1.96
C GLU A 161 -10.66 7.23 -1.90
N ARG A 162 -9.35 6.95 -1.86
CA ARG A 162 -8.80 5.58 -1.70
C ARG A 162 -9.17 4.97 -0.38
N GLU A 163 -8.98 5.70 0.72
CA GLU A 163 -9.34 5.21 2.06
C GLU A 163 -10.83 4.85 2.13
N THR A 164 -11.70 5.68 1.55
CA THR A 164 -13.14 5.43 1.50
C THR A 164 -13.46 4.17 0.69
N LEU A 165 -12.87 4.04 -0.50
CA LEU A 165 -13.07 2.87 -1.36
C LEU A 165 -12.55 1.58 -0.70
N ILE A 166 -11.39 1.64 -0.05
CA ILE A 166 -10.81 0.52 0.70
C ILE A 166 -11.77 0.11 1.83
N ALA A 167 -12.27 1.06 2.61
CA ALA A 167 -13.20 0.78 3.71
C ALA A 167 -14.46 0.06 3.21
N GLU A 168 -15.12 0.61 2.19
CA GLU A 168 -16.32 0.03 1.59
C GLU A 168 -16.06 -1.39 1.02
N LEU A 169 -14.92 -1.57 0.36
CA LEU A 169 -14.55 -2.86 -0.22
C LEU A 169 -14.32 -3.91 0.87
N ARG A 170 -13.56 -3.58 1.91
CA ARG A 170 -13.23 -4.53 2.98
C ARG A 170 -14.46 -4.99 3.75
N ASP A 171 -15.37 -4.06 4.07
CA ASP A 171 -16.63 -4.40 4.72
C ASP A 171 -17.43 -5.41 3.88
N LYS A 172 -17.45 -5.21 2.56
CA LYS A 172 -18.13 -6.11 1.64
C LYS A 172 -17.41 -7.46 1.46
N GLU A 173 -16.09 -7.46 1.38
CA GLU A 173 -15.28 -8.68 1.24
C GLU A 173 -15.46 -9.63 2.42
N VAL A 174 -15.55 -9.10 3.65
CA VAL A 174 -15.80 -9.90 4.85
C VAL A 174 -17.12 -10.66 4.74
N GLU A 175 -18.20 -9.97 4.35
CA GLU A 175 -19.52 -10.59 4.20
C GLU A 175 -19.57 -11.57 3.02
N ALA A 176 -18.92 -11.22 1.91
CA ALA A 176 -18.84 -12.05 0.72
C ALA A 176 -18.02 -13.34 0.96
N LEU A 177 -16.93 -13.28 1.71
CA LEU A 177 -16.13 -14.44 2.08
C LEU A 177 -16.92 -15.42 2.95
N LYS A 178 -17.71 -14.92 3.90
CA LYS A 178 -18.60 -15.77 4.72
C LYS A 178 -19.65 -16.47 3.86
N ALA A 179 -20.30 -15.73 2.94
CA ALA A 179 -21.29 -16.29 2.03
C ALA A 179 -20.67 -17.35 1.09
N GLY A 180 -19.55 -17.02 0.44
CA GLY A 180 -18.87 -17.94 -0.49
C GLY A 180 -18.31 -19.19 0.19
N ALA A 181 -17.80 -19.09 1.42
CA ALA A 181 -17.31 -20.25 2.17
C ALA A 181 -18.45 -21.22 2.51
N LYS A 182 -19.61 -20.70 2.92
CA LYS A 182 -20.82 -21.48 3.18
C LYS A 182 -21.29 -22.21 1.92
N ASP A 183 -21.33 -21.54 0.77
CA ASP A 183 -21.75 -22.13 -0.50
C ASP A 183 -20.82 -23.26 -0.98
N LYS A 184 -19.52 -23.17 -0.67
CA LYS A 184 -18.53 -24.21 -1.00
C LYS A 184 -18.41 -25.32 0.06
N GLY A 185 -19.24 -25.30 1.10
CA GLY A 185 -19.19 -26.30 2.18
C GLY A 185 -17.90 -26.28 3.00
N VAL A 186 -17.14 -25.17 2.95
CA VAL A 186 -15.90 -25.00 3.71
C VAL A 186 -16.27 -24.38 5.06
N ALA A 187 -16.01 -25.12 6.15
CA ALA A 187 -16.16 -24.58 7.49
C ALA A 187 -15.29 -23.32 7.65
N ALA A 188 -15.81 -22.30 8.32
CA ALA A 188 -15.04 -21.11 8.66
C ALA A 188 -13.88 -21.51 9.58
N ALA A 189 -12.71 -21.73 9.00
CA ALA A 189 -11.49 -22.01 9.73
C ALA A 189 -10.85 -20.68 10.13
N GLY A 190 -10.84 -20.38 11.44
CA GLY A 190 -10.12 -19.23 11.96
C GLY A 190 -8.61 -19.47 12.02
N MET A 191 -7.82 -18.41 12.21
CA MET A 191 -6.36 -18.49 12.25
C MET A 191 -5.85 -19.46 13.33
N GLU A 192 -6.58 -19.58 14.44
CA GLU A 192 -6.33 -20.51 15.55
C GLU A 192 -6.37 -22.00 15.15
N THR A 193 -6.95 -22.33 14.01
CA THR A 193 -6.96 -23.71 13.47
C THR A 193 -5.65 -24.07 12.75
N ILE A 194 -4.79 -23.09 12.48
CA ILE A 194 -3.52 -23.25 11.77
C ILE A 194 -2.40 -23.54 12.79
N LYS A 195 -2.28 -24.81 13.20
CA LYS A 195 -1.19 -25.24 14.09
C LYS A 195 0.18 -24.92 13.47
N GLY A 196 0.99 -24.13 14.17
CA GLY A 196 2.34 -23.74 13.75
C GLY A 196 2.44 -22.37 13.05
N TYR A 197 1.32 -21.66 12.86
CA TYR A 197 1.35 -20.26 12.45
C TYR A 197 1.50 -19.35 13.68
N PRO A 198 2.39 -18.33 13.64
CA PRO A 198 2.65 -17.45 14.78
C PRO A 198 1.54 -16.40 14.94
N VAL A 199 0.38 -16.79 15.44
CA VAL A 199 -0.79 -15.91 15.62
C VAL A 199 -0.55 -14.77 16.62
N GLU A 200 0.42 -14.93 17.51
CA GLU A 200 0.83 -13.95 18.52
C GLU A 200 1.32 -12.63 17.91
N ILE A 201 1.84 -12.63 16.67
CA ILE A 201 2.29 -11.41 15.98
C ILE A 201 1.14 -10.42 15.75
N PHE A 202 -0.10 -10.91 15.73
CA PHE A 202 -1.32 -10.12 15.56
C PHE A 202 -1.90 -9.63 16.89
N SER A 203 -1.39 -10.14 18.02
CA SER A 203 -1.79 -9.74 19.37
C SER A 203 -0.93 -8.60 19.93
N ASP A 204 0.07 -8.15 19.18
CA ASP A 204 0.89 -6.98 19.52
C ASP A 204 0.00 -5.73 19.73
N PRO A 205 0.12 -5.01 20.86
CA PRO A 205 -0.57 -3.75 21.09
C PRO A 205 -0.40 -2.74 19.95
N GLN A 206 0.75 -2.71 19.28
CA GLN A 206 0.97 -1.82 18.13
C GLN A 206 0.08 -2.15 16.93
N VAL A 207 -0.34 -3.40 16.78
CA VAL A 207 -1.22 -3.86 15.69
C VAL A 207 -2.69 -3.74 16.09
N THR A 208 -3.01 -4.12 17.34
CA THR A 208 -4.39 -4.15 17.86
C THR A 208 -4.94 -2.76 18.16
N ASN A 209 -4.08 -1.80 18.54
CA ASN A 209 -4.48 -0.41 18.77
C ASN A 209 -4.70 0.40 17.47
N LEU A 210 -4.29 -0.13 16.31
CA LEU A 210 -4.59 0.53 15.04
C LEU A 210 -6.08 0.49 14.75
N ARG A 211 -6.64 1.60 14.25
CA ARG A 211 -8.03 1.62 13.75
C ARG A 211 -8.20 0.66 12.56
N ASN A 212 -7.29 0.76 11.60
CA ASN A 212 -7.24 -0.05 10.39
C ASN A 212 -5.81 -0.12 9.86
N SER A 213 -5.63 -0.82 8.75
CA SER A 213 -4.34 -1.02 8.09
C SER A 213 -4.02 0.02 7.02
N TYR A 214 -4.85 1.03 6.75
CA TYR A 214 -4.72 1.86 5.55
C TYR A 214 -4.66 3.37 5.80
N GLN A 215 -5.17 3.87 6.94
CA GLN A 215 -5.11 5.28 7.26
C GLN A 215 -3.84 5.63 8.03
N SER A 216 -3.09 6.60 7.52
CA SER A 216 -1.87 7.11 8.14
C SER A 216 -2.16 8.43 8.85
N ALA A 217 -1.98 8.46 10.17
CA ALA A 217 -2.15 9.68 10.96
C ALA A 217 -1.19 10.79 10.51
N ALA A 218 0.02 10.44 10.07
CA ALA A 218 0.98 11.39 9.52
C ALA A 218 0.50 11.98 8.18
N SER A 219 -0.09 11.16 7.31
CA SER A 219 -0.63 11.60 6.02
C SER A 219 -1.81 12.56 6.19
N HIS A 220 -2.69 12.30 7.17
CA HIS A 220 -3.76 13.23 7.52
C HIS A 220 -3.25 14.54 8.16
N TYR A 221 -2.20 14.46 8.98
CA TYR A 221 -1.60 15.67 9.53
C TYR A 221 -0.93 16.52 8.44
N LEU A 222 -0.22 15.88 7.50
CA LEU A 222 0.34 16.52 6.32
C LEU A 222 -0.77 17.16 5.49
N ALA A 223 -1.88 16.46 5.23
CA ALA A 223 -3.06 17.02 4.56
C ALA A 223 -3.56 18.28 5.28
N GLY A 224 -3.71 18.23 6.61
CA GLY A 224 -4.09 19.37 7.43
C GLY A 224 -3.13 20.55 7.27
N PHE A 225 -1.83 20.29 7.26
CA PHE A 225 -0.78 21.30 7.08
C PHE A 225 -0.77 21.92 5.68
N VAL A 226 -0.98 21.11 4.64
CA VAL A 226 -1.11 21.60 3.26
C VAL A 226 -2.29 22.55 3.14
N PHE A 227 -3.46 22.17 3.67
CA PHE A 227 -4.63 23.04 3.66
C PHE A 227 -4.47 24.29 4.54
N GLU A 228 -3.78 24.21 5.69
CA GLU A 228 -3.46 25.38 6.52
C GLU A 228 -2.60 26.38 5.73
N ALA A 229 -1.54 25.88 5.07
CA ALA A 229 -0.63 26.70 4.27
C ALA A 229 -1.33 27.34 3.05
N LEU A 230 -2.29 26.65 2.45
CA LEU A 230 -3.13 27.15 1.35
C LEU A 230 -4.28 28.05 1.83
N GLY A 231 -4.45 28.29 3.13
CA GLY A 231 -5.52 29.15 3.63
C GLY A 231 -6.92 28.53 3.54
N GLU A 232 -7.02 27.20 3.58
CA GLU A 232 -8.28 26.43 3.57
C GLU A 232 -8.59 25.85 4.98
N PRO A 233 -8.97 26.69 5.97
CA PRO A 233 -9.03 26.29 7.38
C PRO A 233 -10.02 25.17 7.68
N SER A 234 -11.14 25.09 6.97
CA SER A 234 -12.14 24.02 7.18
C SER A 234 -11.57 22.65 6.78
N LEU A 235 -10.83 22.59 5.68
CA LEU A 235 -10.18 21.35 5.21
C LEU A 235 -8.95 21.02 6.06
N ALA A 236 -8.20 22.04 6.49
CA ALA A 236 -7.10 21.89 7.45
C ALA A 236 -7.57 21.25 8.75
N ALA A 237 -8.67 21.77 9.33
CA ALA A 237 -9.25 21.24 10.54
C ALA A 237 -9.74 19.79 10.38
N ALA A 238 -10.27 19.41 9.21
CA ALA A 238 -10.66 18.03 8.93
C ALA A 238 -9.45 17.09 8.96
N GLY A 239 -8.36 17.43 8.26
CA GLY A 239 -7.13 16.64 8.27
C GLY A 239 -6.53 16.48 9.67
N TYR A 240 -6.47 17.57 10.44
CA TYR A 240 -5.97 17.51 11.83
C TYR A 240 -6.84 16.67 12.76
N ARG A 241 -8.17 16.78 12.67
CA ARG A 241 -9.08 15.93 13.46
C ARG A 241 -8.89 14.45 13.13
N GLN A 242 -8.80 14.11 11.86
CA GLN A 242 -8.59 12.72 11.43
C GLN A 242 -7.27 12.15 11.97
N SER A 243 -6.19 12.95 11.97
CA SER A 243 -4.91 12.57 12.56
C SER A 243 -5.03 12.32 14.08
N ILE A 244 -5.72 13.21 14.80
CA ILE A 244 -5.98 13.08 16.25
C ILE A 244 -6.83 11.84 16.57
N GLU A 245 -7.86 11.55 15.77
CA GLU A 245 -8.68 10.36 15.94
C GLU A 245 -7.88 9.06 15.80
N LEU A 246 -6.92 9.03 14.88
CA LEU A 246 -6.06 7.88 14.66
C LEU A 246 -4.99 7.72 15.75
N ARG A 247 -4.53 8.83 16.34
CA ARG A 247 -3.47 8.87 17.36
C ARG A 247 -3.78 9.87 18.49
N PRO A 248 -4.80 9.60 19.32
CA PRO A 248 -5.22 10.52 20.37
C PRO A 248 -4.17 10.65 21.50
N ASP A 249 -3.24 9.71 21.57
CA ASP A 249 -2.13 9.63 22.52
C ASP A 249 -0.99 10.60 22.21
N VAL A 250 -0.94 11.19 21.00
CA VAL A 250 0.14 12.11 20.58
C VAL A 250 -0.28 13.58 20.80
N PRO A 251 0.22 14.27 21.84
CA PRO A 251 -0.29 15.59 22.21
C PRO A 251 -0.05 16.66 21.13
N MET A 252 1.06 16.55 20.40
CA MET A 252 1.46 17.48 19.33
C MET A 252 0.38 17.66 18.25
N LEU A 253 -0.42 16.62 17.98
CA LEU A 253 -1.41 16.67 16.89
C LEU A 253 -2.49 17.72 17.13
N LYS A 254 -2.80 18.03 18.40
CA LYS A 254 -3.78 19.06 18.79
C LYS A 254 -3.35 20.48 18.42
N GLY A 255 -2.04 20.75 18.42
CA GLY A 255 -1.50 22.08 18.14
C GLY A 255 -1.83 22.59 16.73
N GLY A 256 -1.95 21.70 15.73
CA GLY A 256 -2.38 22.09 14.39
C GLY A 256 -3.83 22.59 14.36
N LEU A 257 -4.73 21.88 15.06
CA LEU A 257 -6.13 22.26 15.15
C LEU A 257 -6.33 23.59 15.91
N GLU A 258 -5.58 23.79 17.00
CA GLU A 258 -5.60 25.04 17.77
C GLU A 258 -5.19 26.23 16.93
N ARG A 259 -4.11 26.10 16.14
CA ARG A 259 -3.64 27.17 15.24
C ARG A 259 -4.69 27.58 14.22
N VAL A 260 -5.35 26.60 13.60
CA VAL A 260 -6.43 26.85 12.64
C VAL A 260 -7.61 27.53 13.32
N ALA A 261 -7.99 27.08 14.52
CA ALA A 261 -9.09 27.65 15.29
C ALA A 261 -8.83 29.11 15.68
N THR A 262 -7.61 29.43 16.12
CA THR A 262 -7.23 30.81 16.49
C THR A 262 -6.77 31.65 15.31
N ARG A 263 -6.79 31.11 14.08
CA ARG A 263 -6.25 31.75 12.87
C ARG A 263 -4.84 32.32 13.08
N LYS A 264 -3.98 31.56 13.77
CA LYS A 264 -2.64 32.00 14.15
C LYS A 264 -1.80 32.25 12.90
N ARG A 265 -1.49 33.53 12.64
CA ARG A 265 -0.61 33.91 11.53
C ARG A 265 0.84 33.63 11.88
N VAL A 266 1.61 33.24 10.87
CA VAL A 266 3.06 33.14 10.97
C VAL A 266 3.63 34.58 10.97
N PRO A 267 4.45 34.96 11.96
CA PRO A 267 5.07 36.29 11.99
C PRO A 267 5.98 36.54 10.78
N SER A 268 6.17 37.80 10.41
CA SER A 268 7.12 38.18 9.36
C SER A 268 8.55 37.75 9.74
N GLY A 269 9.29 37.19 8.80
CA GLY A 269 10.65 36.67 9.02
C GLY A 269 10.69 35.32 9.78
N MET A 270 9.53 34.70 10.00
CA MET A 270 9.41 33.36 10.55
C MET A 270 8.74 32.42 9.54
N THR A 271 9.02 31.13 9.70
CA THR A 271 8.48 30.05 8.90
C THR A 271 7.89 29.00 9.85
N GLU A 272 6.65 28.60 9.61
CA GLU A 272 6.06 27.43 10.26
C GLU A 272 6.53 26.18 9.53
N VAL A 273 7.29 25.31 10.22
CA VAL A 273 7.88 24.12 9.62
C VAL A 273 7.23 22.86 10.15
N LEU A 274 6.80 21.99 9.24
CA LEU A 274 6.49 20.59 9.53
C LEU A 274 7.68 19.71 9.15
N PHE A 275 8.30 19.08 10.13
CA PHE A 275 9.31 18.06 9.96
C PHE A 275 8.65 16.68 9.87
N ILE A 276 8.97 15.95 8.82
CA ILE A 276 8.60 14.55 8.60
C ILE A 276 9.88 13.74 8.65
N VAL A 277 10.07 12.98 9.73
CA VAL A 277 11.28 12.19 9.95
C VAL A 277 10.97 10.72 9.73
N GLU A 278 11.56 10.15 8.69
CA GLU A 278 11.29 8.80 8.20
C GLU A 278 12.41 7.86 8.62
N THR A 279 12.07 6.77 9.30
CA THR A 279 13.06 5.91 9.93
C THR A 279 12.66 4.44 9.88
N GLY A 280 13.67 3.58 10.01
CA GLY A 280 13.51 2.13 9.88
C GLY A 280 13.16 1.70 8.45
N TRP A 281 12.90 0.41 8.31
CA TRP A 281 12.65 -0.24 7.03
C TRP A 281 11.49 -1.19 7.15
N MET A 282 10.65 -1.27 6.13
CA MET A 282 9.56 -2.23 6.13
C MET A 282 10.10 -3.67 6.26
N PRO A 283 9.56 -4.47 7.20
CA PRO A 283 9.97 -5.85 7.35
C PRO A 283 9.62 -6.67 6.11
N ALA A 284 10.35 -7.75 5.88
CA ALA A 284 10.03 -8.68 4.81
C ALA A 284 8.73 -9.45 5.12
N ARG A 285 7.92 -9.65 4.08
CA ARG A 285 6.84 -10.63 4.06
C ARG A 285 7.43 -11.97 3.63
N GLU A 286 7.38 -12.97 4.49
CA GLU A 286 7.99 -14.29 4.26
C GLU A 286 6.91 -15.35 4.05
N SER A 287 7.26 -16.44 3.36
CA SER A 287 6.37 -17.58 3.16
C SER A 287 6.63 -18.65 4.22
N LEU A 288 5.65 -18.89 5.09
CA LEU A 288 5.67 -19.96 6.10
C LEU A 288 4.84 -21.16 5.61
N LYS A 289 5.46 -22.33 5.55
CA LYS A 289 4.75 -23.58 5.24
C LYS A 289 4.08 -24.12 6.51
N VAL A 290 2.79 -24.39 6.43
CA VAL A 290 2.00 -25.00 7.51
C VAL A 290 1.26 -26.23 7.00
N THR A 291 1.30 -27.30 7.78
CA THR A 291 0.54 -28.53 7.51
C THR A 291 -0.79 -28.50 8.24
N LEU A 292 -1.87 -28.58 7.48
CA LEU A 292 -3.25 -28.50 7.94
C LEU A 292 -3.92 -29.89 7.87
N PRO A 293 -4.68 -30.28 8.90
CA PRO A 293 -5.55 -31.44 8.83
C PRO A 293 -6.84 -31.06 8.10
N VAL A 294 -7.02 -31.55 6.88
CA VAL A 294 -8.20 -31.23 6.06
C VAL A 294 -9.13 -32.45 5.98
N PRO A 295 -10.42 -32.31 6.33
CA PRO A 295 -11.39 -33.38 6.17
C PRO A 295 -11.72 -33.57 4.68
N ILE A 296 -11.35 -34.72 4.10
CA ILE A 296 -11.60 -35.06 2.69
C ILE A 296 -12.23 -36.46 2.66
N GLY A 297 -13.46 -36.57 2.16
CA GLY A 297 -14.22 -37.82 2.17
C GLY A 297 -14.50 -38.28 3.60
N THR A 298 -14.20 -39.55 3.91
CA THR A 298 -14.39 -40.14 5.25
C THR A 298 -13.15 -40.06 6.15
N GLY A 299 -12.07 -39.39 5.72
CA GLY A 299 -10.80 -39.34 6.44
C GLY A 299 -10.25 -37.92 6.60
N ILE A 300 -9.20 -37.78 7.42
CA ILE A 300 -8.42 -36.55 7.56
C ILE A 300 -7.11 -36.75 6.79
N LYS A 301 -6.84 -35.90 5.79
CA LYS A 301 -5.55 -35.88 5.08
C LYS A 301 -4.72 -34.68 5.57
N LEU A 302 -3.41 -34.88 5.72
CA LEU A 302 -2.47 -33.81 6.07
C LEU A 302 -1.98 -33.14 4.78
N LEU A 303 -2.36 -31.89 4.58
CA LEU A 303 -1.98 -31.11 3.41
C LEU A 303 -1.18 -29.88 3.83
N THR A 304 -0.12 -29.57 3.10
CA THR A 304 0.73 -28.40 3.38
C THR A 304 0.30 -27.23 2.52
N ALA A 305 0.13 -26.08 3.14
CA ALA A 305 -0.15 -24.79 2.50
C ALA A 305 0.88 -23.75 2.93
N SER A 306 1.14 -22.76 2.08
CA SER A 306 2.03 -21.65 2.39
C SER A 306 1.23 -20.40 2.76
N TYR A 307 1.53 -19.81 3.91
CA TYR A 307 0.93 -18.57 4.40
C TYR A 307 1.98 -17.47 4.57
N PRO A 308 1.63 -16.20 4.29
CA PRO A 308 2.54 -15.10 4.54
C PRO A 308 2.65 -14.80 6.03
N VAL A 309 3.85 -14.41 6.46
CA VAL A 309 4.15 -13.94 7.80
C VAL A 309 4.98 -12.67 7.71
N ILE A 310 4.67 -11.68 8.54
CA ILE A 310 5.46 -10.45 8.68
C ILE A 310 5.90 -10.36 10.14
N ARG A 311 7.21 -10.40 10.36
CA ARG A 311 7.79 -10.23 11.70
C ARG A 311 8.12 -8.76 11.95
N PRO A 312 8.03 -8.27 13.19
CA PRO A 312 8.35 -6.88 13.50
C PRO A 312 9.74 -6.47 13.01
N ALA A 313 9.87 -5.21 12.61
CA ALA A 313 11.16 -4.67 12.17
C ALA A 313 12.17 -4.68 13.33
N LYS A 314 13.38 -5.22 13.09
CA LYS A 314 14.45 -5.34 14.10
C LYS A 314 15.22 -4.04 14.34
N ASP A 315 15.32 -3.19 13.31
CA ASP A 315 16.15 -1.99 13.31
C ASP A 315 15.30 -0.71 13.45
N ALA A 316 14.30 -0.78 14.32
CA ALA A 316 13.36 0.29 14.60
C ALA A 316 14.02 1.37 15.46
N PHE A 317 14.27 2.53 14.89
CA PHE A 317 14.68 3.73 15.63
C PHE A 317 13.72 4.87 15.29
N ALA A 318 13.33 5.67 16.28
CA ALA A 318 12.60 6.90 16.06
C ALA A 318 13.18 8.00 16.96
N PRO A 319 13.62 9.14 16.41
CA PRO A 319 14.15 10.22 17.24
C PRO A 319 13.03 10.85 18.06
N THR A 320 13.32 11.18 19.33
CA THR A 320 12.42 11.92 20.22
C THR A 320 12.52 13.44 20.03
N SER A 321 13.62 13.89 19.41
CA SER A 321 13.82 15.28 19.01
C SER A 321 14.81 15.38 17.85
N ILE A 322 14.73 16.46 17.09
CA ILE A 322 15.75 16.90 16.13
C ILE A 322 16.30 18.27 16.56
N ASP A 323 17.52 18.60 16.15
CA ASP A 323 18.06 19.95 16.28
C ASP A 323 17.88 20.72 14.97
N ALA A 324 17.26 21.89 15.02
CA ALA A 324 16.99 22.73 13.85
C ALA A 324 17.78 24.05 13.93
N GLY A 325 19.10 23.95 13.98
CA GLY A 325 20.02 25.09 14.10
C GLY A 325 20.08 25.62 15.54
N GLY A 326 20.30 24.72 16.50
CA GLY A 326 20.35 25.03 17.94
C GLY A 326 18.98 25.08 18.62
N THR A 327 17.88 24.88 17.87
CA THR A 327 16.53 24.76 18.42
C THR A 327 16.14 23.29 18.47
N ALA A 328 15.98 22.73 19.67
CA ALA A 328 15.45 21.39 19.84
C ALA A 328 13.96 21.34 19.50
N VAL A 329 13.59 20.54 18.49
CA VAL A 329 12.21 20.32 18.06
C VAL A 329 11.81 18.90 18.47
N PRO A 330 10.84 18.74 19.40
CA PRO A 330 10.33 17.43 19.76
C PRO A 330 9.70 16.73 18.55
N THR A 331 9.95 15.43 18.42
CA THR A 331 9.38 14.57 17.38
C THR A 331 8.64 13.40 18.00
N PHE A 332 7.51 13.04 17.39
CA PHE A 332 6.64 11.97 17.87
C PHE A 332 6.39 10.98 16.74
N VAL A 333 6.49 9.68 17.00
CA VAL A 333 6.05 8.66 16.03
C VAL A 333 4.55 8.78 15.85
N VAL A 334 4.12 9.18 14.65
CA VAL A 334 2.69 9.39 14.33
C VAL A 334 2.15 8.22 13.50
N THR A 335 2.92 7.69 12.56
CA THR A 335 2.54 6.49 11.79
C THR A 335 3.57 5.38 11.97
N ASN A 336 3.12 4.15 12.21
CA ASN A 336 3.93 2.93 12.24
C ASN A 336 3.48 2.02 11.08
N LEU A 337 4.23 2.05 9.98
CA LEU A 337 3.92 1.29 8.77
C LEU A 337 4.20 -0.21 8.93
N ASP A 338 5.18 -0.61 9.74
CA ASP A 338 5.38 -2.02 10.12
C ASP A 338 4.11 -2.60 10.76
N ALA A 339 3.57 -1.92 11.77
CA ALA A 339 2.34 -2.34 12.42
C ALA A 339 1.14 -2.32 11.45
N MET A 340 1.06 -1.35 10.55
CA MET A 340 0.01 -1.30 9.51
C MET A 340 0.11 -2.48 8.54
N ALA A 341 1.31 -2.91 8.13
CA ALA A 341 1.49 -4.08 7.28
C ALA A 341 1.11 -5.39 8.00
N ARG A 342 1.49 -5.53 9.27
CA ARG A 342 1.05 -6.66 10.10
C ARG A 342 -0.47 -6.66 10.30
N ARG A 343 -1.08 -5.49 10.45
CA ARG A 343 -2.54 -5.34 10.50
C ARG A 343 -3.21 -5.69 9.16
N ALA A 344 -2.65 -5.24 8.04
CA ALA A 344 -3.15 -5.59 6.70
C ALA A 344 -3.14 -7.12 6.50
N LEU A 345 -2.03 -7.76 6.87
CA LEU A 345 -1.92 -9.21 6.82
C LEU A 345 -2.99 -9.88 7.70
N LYS A 346 -3.19 -9.42 8.94
CA LYS A 346 -4.23 -9.91 9.85
C LYS A 346 -5.63 -9.83 9.23
N ASP A 347 -5.94 -8.70 8.59
CA ASP A 347 -7.24 -8.44 7.97
C ASP A 347 -7.44 -9.33 6.71
N ASP A 348 -6.36 -9.67 6.00
CA ASP A 348 -6.39 -10.54 4.81
C ASP A 348 -6.42 -12.05 5.12
N MET A 349 -5.94 -12.47 6.30
CA MET A 349 -5.78 -13.90 6.64
C MET A 349 -7.06 -14.73 6.45
N PRO A 350 -8.27 -14.29 6.87
CA PRO A 350 -9.49 -15.07 6.68
C PRO A 350 -9.74 -15.47 5.21
N GLY A 351 -9.53 -14.53 4.27
CA GLY A 351 -9.68 -14.80 2.85
C GLY A 351 -8.60 -15.74 2.30
N GLN A 352 -7.36 -15.60 2.79
CA GLN A 352 -6.26 -16.49 2.41
C GLN A 352 -6.49 -17.94 2.86
N ILE A 353 -6.96 -18.12 4.10
CA ILE A 353 -7.29 -19.44 4.66
C ILE A 353 -8.44 -20.06 3.87
N ALA A 354 -9.52 -19.31 3.64
CA ALA A 354 -10.68 -19.80 2.91
C ALA A 354 -10.28 -20.26 1.49
N ARG A 355 -9.50 -19.46 0.76
CA ARG A 355 -8.94 -19.86 -0.55
C ARG A 355 -8.09 -21.12 -0.47
N SER A 356 -7.20 -21.21 0.52
CA SER A 356 -6.33 -22.38 0.70
C SER A 356 -7.16 -23.65 0.96
N MET A 357 -8.17 -23.57 1.83
CA MET A 357 -9.08 -24.69 2.11
C MET A 357 -9.85 -25.15 0.88
N VAL A 358 -10.37 -24.21 0.08
CA VAL A 358 -11.01 -24.53 -1.21
C VAL A 358 -10.04 -25.23 -2.15
N ARG A 359 -8.81 -24.71 -2.31
CA ARG A 359 -7.78 -25.35 -3.14
C ARG A 359 -7.43 -26.75 -2.65
N MET A 360 -7.29 -26.93 -1.34
CA MET A 360 -6.99 -28.23 -0.72
C MET A 360 -8.13 -29.23 -0.89
N ALA A 361 -9.39 -28.82 -0.75
CA ALA A 361 -10.55 -29.69 -1.00
C ALA A 361 -10.59 -30.16 -2.46
N VAL A 362 -10.35 -29.26 -3.42
CA VAL A 362 -10.28 -29.60 -4.85
C VAL A 362 -9.13 -30.59 -5.12
N SER A 363 -7.94 -30.31 -4.56
CA SER A 363 -6.78 -31.20 -4.67
C SER A 363 -7.03 -32.57 -4.02
N GLY A 364 -7.74 -32.61 -2.89
CA GLY A 364 -8.10 -33.82 -2.18
C GLY A 364 -9.02 -34.74 -2.98
N VAL A 365 -10.06 -34.19 -3.60
CA VAL A 365 -10.97 -34.93 -4.49
C VAL A 365 -10.20 -35.50 -5.70
N ALA A 366 -9.27 -34.73 -6.27
CA ALA A 366 -8.45 -35.21 -7.37
C ALA A 366 -7.56 -36.39 -6.96
N GLN A 367 -6.97 -36.35 -5.75
CA GLN A 367 -6.20 -37.46 -5.20
C GLN A 367 -7.06 -38.71 -4.99
N GLU A 368 -8.29 -38.57 -4.49
CA GLU A 368 -9.19 -39.71 -4.29
C GLU A 368 -9.60 -40.39 -5.61
N VAL A 369 -9.83 -39.62 -6.68
CA VAL A 369 -10.10 -40.19 -8.02
C VAL A 369 -8.89 -40.97 -8.55
N ILE A 370 -7.66 -40.46 -8.32
CA ILE A 370 -6.42 -41.14 -8.71
C ILE A 370 -6.21 -42.42 -7.90
N GLU A 371 -6.44 -42.38 -6.58
CA GLU A 371 -6.36 -43.53 -5.67
C GLU A 371 -7.38 -44.62 -6.04
N ARG A 372 -8.62 -44.23 -6.42
CA ARG A 372 -9.69 -45.18 -6.81
C ARG A 372 -9.49 -45.78 -8.21
N GLN A 373 -8.80 -45.08 -9.13
CA GLN A 373 -8.57 -45.54 -10.51
C GLN A 373 -7.21 -46.23 -10.72
N GLY A 374 -6.24 -46.04 -9.84
CA GLY A 374 -4.91 -46.64 -9.93
C GLY A 374 -4.69 -47.72 -8.87
N GLY A 375 -4.32 -48.94 -9.29
CA GLY A 375 -3.85 -50.01 -8.39
C GLY A 375 -2.56 -49.64 -7.63
N THR A 376 -1.67 -50.58 -7.35
CA THR A 376 -0.37 -50.31 -6.65
C THR A 376 0.44 -49.16 -7.27
N PHE A 377 0.27 -48.88 -8.57
CA PHE A 377 0.87 -47.75 -9.28
C PHE A 377 0.22 -46.37 -9.01
N GLY A 378 -1.04 -46.32 -8.57
CA GLY A 378 -1.77 -45.09 -8.18
C GLY A 378 -1.34 -44.54 -6.82
N SER A 379 -0.97 -45.41 -5.89
CA SER A 379 -0.50 -45.03 -4.55
C SER A 379 0.86 -44.30 -4.58
N LEU A 380 1.81 -44.73 -5.41
CA LEU A 380 3.09 -44.03 -5.62
C LEU A 380 2.93 -42.68 -6.34
N MET A 381 1.97 -42.58 -7.26
CA MET A 381 1.65 -41.32 -7.95
C MET A 381 0.97 -40.31 -7.01
N SER A 382 0.14 -40.76 -6.06
CA SER A 382 -0.48 -39.89 -5.06
C SER A 382 0.55 -39.22 -4.12
N LEU A 383 1.59 -39.96 -3.72
CA LEU A 383 2.74 -39.44 -2.96
C LEU A 383 3.57 -38.46 -3.80
N ALA A 384 3.80 -38.76 -5.09
CA ALA A 384 4.52 -37.87 -5.99
C ALA A 384 3.77 -36.54 -6.23
N VAL A 385 2.43 -36.55 -6.31
CA VAL A 385 1.59 -35.34 -6.45
C VAL A 385 1.53 -34.52 -5.15
N GLY A 386 1.45 -35.17 -3.99
CA GLY A 386 1.52 -34.50 -2.68
C GLY A 386 2.86 -33.77 -2.44
N LEU A 387 3.97 -34.35 -2.92
CA LEU A 387 5.31 -33.76 -2.80
C LEU A 387 5.59 -32.66 -3.86
N THR A 388 5.05 -32.79 -5.08
CA THR A 388 5.22 -31.77 -6.15
C THR A 388 4.33 -30.53 -5.96
N SER A 389 3.15 -30.67 -5.37
CA SER A 389 2.29 -29.52 -5.02
C SER A 389 2.87 -28.69 -3.87
N ALA A 390 3.41 -29.35 -2.84
CA ALA A 390 4.09 -28.67 -1.71
C ALA A 390 5.40 -27.96 -2.10
N ALA A 391 6.00 -28.31 -3.24
CA ALA A 391 7.21 -27.67 -3.78
C ALA A 391 6.90 -26.38 -4.57
N THR A 392 5.67 -26.21 -5.08
CA THR A 392 5.32 -25.11 -6.00
C THR A 392 4.40 -24.05 -5.39
N GLU A 393 3.73 -24.33 -4.25
CA GLU A 393 2.92 -23.31 -3.55
C GLU A 393 3.79 -22.43 -2.65
N THR A 394 4.01 -21.18 -3.06
CA THR A 394 4.61 -20.11 -2.23
C THR A 394 3.57 -19.05 -1.93
N ALA A 395 3.57 -18.51 -0.72
CA ALA A 395 2.75 -17.37 -0.38
C ALA A 395 3.22 -16.14 -1.16
N ASP A 396 2.32 -15.20 -1.42
CA ASP A 396 2.72 -13.91 -1.96
C ASP A 396 3.59 -13.18 -0.92
N THR A 397 4.85 -12.93 -1.28
CA THR A 397 5.86 -12.24 -0.47
C THR A 397 6.12 -10.81 -0.94
N ARG A 398 5.37 -10.34 -1.95
CA ARG A 398 5.48 -8.99 -2.48
C ARG A 398 4.97 -7.97 -1.47
N GLN A 399 5.75 -6.92 -1.29
CA GLN A 399 5.50 -5.81 -0.40
C GLN A 399 6.43 -4.66 -0.78
N TRP A 400 5.97 -3.41 -0.67
CA TRP A 400 6.81 -2.23 -0.85
C TRP A 400 7.79 -2.10 0.33
N ARG A 401 9.02 -2.59 0.13
CA ARG A 401 10.05 -2.73 1.17
C ARG A 401 10.91 -1.49 1.37
N THR A 402 10.99 -0.60 0.38
CA THR A 402 11.71 0.67 0.50
C THR A 402 10.94 1.76 1.23
N LEU A 403 9.71 1.53 1.71
CA LEU A 403 9.05 2.45 2.65
C LEU A 403 9.77 2.47 4.01
N PRO A 404 9.68 3.58 4.78
CA PRO A 404 10.12 3.62 6.16
C PRO A 404 9.21 2.77 7.05
N ALA A 405 9.71 2.30 8.19
CA ALA A 405 8.87 1.63 9.18
C ALA A 405 8.09 2.64 10.05
N TYR A 406 8.68 3.79 10.32
CA TYR A 406 8.13 4.82 11.19
C TYR A 406 8.17 6.20 10.52
N ILE A 407 7.07 6.93 10.65
CA ILE A 407 6.98 8.34 10.27
C ILE A 407 6.75 9.14 11.55
N SER A 408 7.75 9.94 11.91
CA SER A 408 7.69 10.84 13.06
C SER A 408 7.44 12.26 12.60
N LEU A 409 6.61 13.01 13.33
CA LEU A 409 6.34 14.41 13.05
C LEU A 409 6.94 15.30 14.13
N GLY A 410 7.50 16.43 13.71
CA GLY A 410 7.87 17.56 14.55
C GLY A 410 7.38 18.87 13.92
N ARG A 411 7.02 19.87 14.72
CA ARG A 411 6.52 21.15 14.19
C ARG A 411 7.07 22.29 15.02
N ALA A 412 7.59 23.31 14.35
CA ALA A 412 8.17 24.47 15.00
C ALA A 412 8.00 25.72 14.13
N THR A 413 7.84 26.88 14.80
CA THR A 413 8.00 28.18 14.15
C THR A 413 9.47 28.59 14.28
N LEU A 414 10.16 28.76 13.15
CA LEU A 414 11.60 28.99 13.09
C LEU A 414 11.90 30.27 12.28
N PRO A 415 13.00 31.00 12.55
CA PRO A 415 13.41 32.11 11.68
C PRO A 415 13.59 31.68 10.21
N SER A 416 13.28 32.55 9.26
CA SER A 416 13.57 32.25 7.85
C SER A 416 15.09 32.25 7.59
N GLY A 417 15.52 31.54 6.57
CA GLY A 417 16.91 31.43 6.11
C GLY A 417 17.53 30.04 6.26
N LYS A 418 18.80 29.94 5.84
CA LYS A 418 19.61 28.72 5.88
C LYS A 418 19.88 28.27 7.31
N ARG A 419 19.71 26.97 7.55
CA ARG A 419 20.05 26.32 8.82
C ARG A 419 20.43 24.86 8.60
N THR A 420 21.20 24.32 9.53
CA THR A 420 21.49 22.89 9.58
C THR A 420 20.47 22.20 10.46
N VAL A 421 19.80 21.18 9.93
CA VAL A 421 18.97 20.25 10.71
C VAL A 421 19.79 19.00 11.01
N THR A 422 19.80 18.59 12.28
CA THR A 422 20.51 17.40 12.75
C THR A 422 19.53 16.39 13.32
N VAL A 423 19.59 15.17 12.81
CA VAL A 423 18.88 14.01 13.35
C VAL A 423 19.93 13.05 13.93
N ASN A 424 19.86 12.82 15.23
CA ASN A 424 20.71 11.82 15.87
C ASN A 424 20.19 10.42 15.52
N THR A 425 21.01 9.59 14.89
CA THR A 425 20.67 8.19 14.60
C THR A 425 21.60 7.23 15.36
N PRO A 426 21.28 5.93 15.44
CA PRO A 426 22.16 4.94 16.03
C PRO A 426 23.55 4.85 15.36
N THR A 427 23.65 5.24 14.10
CA THR A 427 24.91 5.26 13.33
C THR A 427 25.68 6.58 13.42
N GLY A 428 25.10 7.59 14.08
CA GLY A 428 25.70 8.91 14.25
C GLY A 428 24.76 10.07 13.88
N PRO A 429 25.18 11.32 14.08
CA PRO A 429 24.38 12.47 13.69
C PRO A 429 24.34 12.60 12.16
N ASN A 430 23.13 12.62 11.61
CA ASN A 430 22.87 12.95 10.22
C ASN A 430 22.52 14.44 10.11
N ARG A 431 23.20 15.18 9.23
CA ARG A 431 23.05 16.62 9.08
C ARG A 431 22.60 16.97 7.67
N ALA A 432 21.67 17.92 7.57
CA ALA A 432 21.22 18.45 6.30
C ALA A 432 21.08 19.96 6.35
N GLU A 433 21.54 20.64 5.30
CA GLU A 433 21.25 22.06 5.13
C GLU A 433 19.85 22.23 4.54
N VAL A 434 19.04 23.05 5.20
CA VAL A 434 17.73 23.45 4.71
C VAL A 434 17.69 24.97 4.64
N ASP A 435 17.18 25.48 3.53
CA ASP A 435 16.92 26.90 3.37
C ASP A 435 15.44 27.14 3.55
N LEU A 436 15.02 27.83 4.63
CA LEU A 436 13.61 28.06 4.96
C LEU A 436 13.14 29.42 4.47
N ASN A 437 12.34 29.47 3.40
CA ASN A 437 11.75 30.69 2.88
C ASN A 437 10.21 30.64 2.93
N GLY A 438 9.59 31.80 3.06
CA GLY A 438 8.13 31.91 3.14
C GLY A 438 7.54 31.51 4.50
N PRO A 439 6.21 31.62 4.66
CA PRO A 439 5.56 31.43 5.96
C PRO A 439 5.32 29.95 6.32
N TYR A 440 5.38 29.02 5.37
CA TYR A 440 5.21 27.58 5.64
C TYR A 440 6.29 26.77 4.94
N ALA A 441 6.75 25.69 5.58
CA ALA A 441 7.64 24.73 4.95
C ALA A 441 7.35 23.30 5.40
N VAL A 442 7.53 22.33 4.51
CA VAL A 442 7.61 20.90 4.84
C VAL A 442 9.04 20.44 4.61
N VAL A 443 9.62 19.80 5.62
CA VAL A 443 10.97 19.25 5.57
C VAL A 443 10.88 17.75 5.82
N VAL A 444 11.15 16.95 4.79
CA VAL A 444 11.22 15.49 4.88
C VAL A 444 12.67 15.09 5.08
N ILE A 445 12.95 14.29 6.10
CA ILE A 445 14.30 13.82 6.44
C ILE A 445 14.25 12.31 6.57
N ARG A 446 15.07 11.63 5.77
CA ARG A 446 15.19 10.18 5.79
C ARG A 446 16.66 9.77 5.89
N PRO A 447 17.14 9.43 7.10
CA PRO A 447 18.49 8.89 7.28
C PRO A 447 18.61 7.47 6.71
N MET A 448 19.66 7.22 5.94
CA MET A 448 19.95 5.94 5.28
C MET A 448 21.44 5.60 5.45
N GLY A 449 21.77 5.00 6.59
CA GLY A 449 23.16 4.72 6.94
C GLY A 449 23.95 6.01 7.18
N ALA A 450 24.91 6.28 6.29
CA ALA A 450 25.75 7.49 6.33
C ALA A 450 25.23 8.64 5.45
N VAL A 451 24.21 8.38 4.61
CA VAL A 451 23.59 9.41 3.77
C VAL A 451 22.23 9.78 4.33
N THR A 452 21.76 10.98 4.00
CA THR A 452 20.42 11.44 4.37
C THR A 452 19.74 12.04 3.16
N GLU A 453 18.57 11.52 2.82
CA GLU A 453 17.65 12.21 1.93
C GLU A 453 17.02 13.36 2.71
N THR A 454 17.11 14.57 2.16
CA THR A 454 16.45 15.75 2.72
C THR A 454 15.72 16.47 1.60
N LEU A 455 14.42 16.64 1.79
CA LEU A 455 13.56 17.33 0.86
C LEU A 455 12.93 18.52 1.57
N VAL A 456 12.97 19.68 0.92
CA VAL A 456 12.41 20.91 1.46
C VAL A 456 11.38 21.44 0.48
N SER A 457 10.18 21.70 0.98
CA SER A 457 9.08 22.29 0.22
C SER A 457 8.64 23.59 0.87
N GLN A 458 8.42 24.63 0.05
CA GLN A 458 7.86 25.92 0.47
C GLN A 458 6.85 26.39 -0.57
N PRO A 459 5.69 26.95 -0.16
CA PRO A 459 4.79 27.63 -1.07
C PRO A 459 5.37 29.00 -1.42
N THR A 460 5.20 29.43 -2.67
CA THR A 460 5.60 30.80 -3.07
C THR A 460 4.57 31.83 -2.58
N ASP A 461 4.98 33.09 -2.43
CA ASP A 461 4.10 34.18 -1.98
C ASP A 461 2.85 34.33 -2.86
N ASP A 462 2.99 34.14 -4.17
CA ASP A 462 1.88 34.22 -5.13
C ASP A 462 0.87 33.09 -4.93
N MET A 463 1.32 31.89 -4.55
CA MET A 463 0.44 30.75 -4.30
C MET A 463 -0.42 30.96 -3.06
N ILE A 464 0.16 31.49 -1.98
CA ILE A 464 -0.58 31.80 -0.75
C ILE A 464 -1.64 32.85 -1.05
N ARG A 465 -1.31 33.89 -1.84
CA ARG A 465 -2.26 34.92 -2.26
C ARG A 465 -3.38 34.39 -3.13
N TYR A 466 -3.08 33.46 -4.04
CA TYR A 466 -4.09 32.84 -4.90
C TYR A 466 -5.06 31.95 -4.09
N ALA A 467 -4.53 31.11 -3.22
CA ALA A 467 -5.34 30.17 -2.43
C ALA A 467 -6.21 30.87 -1.36
N SER A 468 -5.80 32.05 -0.90
CA SER A 468 -6.56 32.88 0.05
C SER A 468 -7.69 33.73 -0.59
N GLN A 469 -7.84 33.72 -1.92
CA GLN A 469 -8.99 34.34 -2.58
C GLN A 469 -10.21 33.42 -2.48
N PRO A 470 -11.44 33.94 -2.24
CA PRO A 470 -12.65 33.14 -2.33
C PRO A 470 -12.75 32.58 -3.75
N GLN A 471 -12.60 31.26 -3.90
CA GLN A 471 -12.80 30.62 -5.20
C GLN A 471 -14.23 30.91 -5.65
N LYS A 472 -14.37 31.61 -6.79
CA LYS A 472 -15.67 31.70 -7.47
C LYS A 472 -16.15 30.27 -7.72
N PRO A 473 -17.40 29.93 -7.43
CA PRO A 473 -17.93 28.62 -7.78
C PRO A 473 -17.68 28.39 -9.28
N GLU A 474 -17.05 27.27 -9.59
CA GLU A 474 -16.78 26.86 -10.97
C GLU A 474 -18.11 26.92 -11.74
N PRO A 475 -18.19 27.64 -12.87
CA PRO A 475 -19.42 27.67 -13.65
C PRO A 475 -19.77 26.23 -14.00
N ALA A 476 -20.99 25.82 -13.63
CA ALA A 476 -21.49 24.47 -13.89
C ALA A 476 -21.14 24.08 -15.33
N GLN A 477 -20.35 23.01 -15.49
CA GLN A 477 -20.08 22.45 -16.80
C GLN A 477 -21.41 22.27 -17.52
N PRO A 478 -21.59 22.78 -18.74
CA PRO A 478 -22.85 22.65 -19.44
C PRO A 478 -23.16 21.16 -19.57
N GLY A 479 -24.17 20.72 -18.81
CA GLY A 479 -24.62 19.34 -18.82
C GLY A 479 -24.82 18.90 -20.26
N LYS A 480 -24.24 17.74 -20.61
CA LYS A 480 -24.49 17.08 -21.89
C LYS A 480 -25.99 17.10 -22.11
N LYS A 481 -26.44 17.91 -23.08
CA LYS A 481 -27.85 17.96 -23.51
C LYS A 481 -28.27 16.52 -23.75
N GLY A 482 -29.18 16.03 -22.92
CA GLY A 482 -29.80 14.74 -23.13
C GLY A 482 -30.29 14.68 -24.57
N ARG A 483 -29.89 13.64 -25.30
CA ARG A 483 -30.48 13.33 -26.59
C ARG A 483 -31.99 13.32 -26.40
N ALA A 484 -32.68 14.22 -27.09
CA ALA A 484 -34.13 14.23 -27.16
C ALA A 484 -34.60 12.83 -27.61
N PRO A 485 -35.67 12.29 -27.03
CA PRO A 485 -36.20 11.00 -27.44
C PRO A 485 -36.61 11.06 -28.91
N VAL A 486 -36.06 10.14 -29.70
CA VAL A 486 -36.43 9.94 -31.10
C VAL A 486 -37.92 9.59 -31.16
N LYS A 487 -38.72 10.48 -31.76
CA LYS A 487 -40.14 10.21 -32.05
C LYS A 487 -40.23 8.99 -32.97
N LYS A 488 -40.86 7.91 -32.51
CA LYS A 488 -41.27 6.79 -33.35
C LYS A 488 -42.27 7.30 -34.42
N PRO A 489 -42.15 6.90 -35.70
CA PRO A 489 -43.17 7.23 -36.70
C PRO A 489 -44.48 6.52 -36.37
N ALA A 490 -45.60 7.24 -36.53
CA ALA A 490 -46.95 6.76 -36.30
C ALA A 490 -47.30 5.60 -37.24
N ALA A 491 -47.85 4.52 -36.67
CA ALA A 491 -48.47 3.44 -37.42
C ALA A 491 -49.73 3.98 -38.11
N LYS A 492 -49.77 3.90 -39.45
CA LYS A 492 -50.99 4.12 -40.24
C LYS A 492 -51.95 2.96 -39.96
N GLN A 493 -53.08 3.27 -39.31
CA GLN A 493 -54.29 2.46 -39.45
C GLN A 493 -54.88 2.72 -40.84
N VAL A 494 -54.97 1.67 -41.65
CA VAL A 494 -55.91 1.60 -42.77
C VAL A 494 -56.85 0.45 -42.42
N ALA A 495 -58.11 0.79 -42.17
CA ALA A 495 -59.19 -0.17 -42.02
C ALA A 495 -59.93 -0.29 -43.37
N ALA A 496 -60.14 -1.54 -43.76
CA ALA A 496 -61.14 -2.08 -44.69
C ALA A 496 -61.19 -1.54 -46.14
N GLN A 497 -60.80 -2.39 -47.09
CA GLN A 497 -61.75 -3.27 -47.80
C GLN A 497 -61.14 -4.64 -48.01
#